data_AF-A0A2R6EXP9-F1
#
_entry.id   AF-A0A2R6EXP9-F1
#
_cell.length_a   1.000
_cell.length_b   1.000
_cell.length_c   1.000
_cell.angle_alpha   90.00
_cell.angle_beta   90.00
_cell.angle_gamma   90.00
#
_symmetry.space_group_name_H-M   'P 1'
#
loop_
_entity.id
_entity.type
_entity.pdbx_description
1 polymer ?
#
loop_
_entity_poly.entity_id
_entity_poly.type
_entity_poly.pdbx_seq_one_letter_code
_entity_poly.pdbx_strand_id
1 'polypeptide(L)' 'GELGIYIRSDGTDRPGRFKIRSPAFCNLQSLEVMAEGEYIPDMVAALGSLDIVLGEVDR' A
#
# COMPACT_ATOMS: atom_id res chain seq x y z
N GLY A 1 8.17 -2.47 3.55
CA GLY A 1 7.38 -1.56 4.40
C GLY A 1 6.83 -2.32 5.61
N GLU A 2 5.90 -1.73 6.35
CA GLU A 2 5.22 -2.40 7.48
C GLU A 2 3.85 -2.95 7.08
N LEU A 3 3.61 -4.22 7.37
CA LEU A 3 2.29 -4.84 7.25
C LEU A 3 1.55 -4.70 8.58
N GLY A 4 0.44 -3.97 8.58
CA GLY A 4 -0.42 -3.81 9.75
C GLY A 4 -1.71 -4.61 9.61
N ILE A 5 -2.19 -5.19 10.70
CA ILE A 5 -3.50 -5.86 10.75
C ILE A 5 -4.29 -5.28 11.92
N TYR A 6 -5.46 -4.71 11.62
CA TYR A 6 -6.43 -4.24 12.60
C TYR A 6 -7.61 -5.21 12.66
N ILE A 7 -7.81 -5.83 13.82
CA ILE A 7 -8.90 -6.77 14.09
C ILE A 7 -9.73 -6.25 15.27
N ARG A 8 -11.05 -6.21 15.10
CA ARG A 8 -12.00 -5.93 16.18
C ARG A 8 -12.96 -7.10 16.33
N SER A 9 -13.10 -7.61 17.55
CA SER A 9 -14.16 -8.58 17.91
C SER A 9 -15.43 -7.86 18.37
N ASP A 10 -16.57 -8.45 18.07
CA ASP A 10 -17.90 -8.08 18.56
C ASP A 10 -18.48 -9.13 19.54
N GLY A 11 -17.64 -10.09 19.98
CA GLY A 11 -18.05 -11.20 20.85
C GLY A 11 -18.54 -12.44 20.11
N THR A 12 -18.56 -12.46 18.77
CA THR A 12 -18.85 -13.65 17.96
C THR A 12 -17.59 -14.44 17.61
N ASP A 13 -17.74 -15.58 16.92
CA ASP A 13 -16.65 -16.40 16.37
C ASP A 13 -16.02 -15.80 15.10
N ARG A 14 -16.56 -14.68 14.60
CA ARG A 14 -16.06 -13.97 13.43
C ARG A 14 -15.57 -12.57 13.81
N PRO A 15 -14.55 -12.03 13.13
CA PRO A 15 -14.12 -10.67 13.38
C PRO A 15 -15.20 -9.68 12.91
N GLY A 16 -15.73 -8.88 13.82
CA GLY A 16 -16.64 -7.78 13.48
C GLY A 16 -16.00 -6.70 12.60
N ARG A 17 -14.66 -6.59 12.61
CA ARG A 17 -13.89 -5.87 11.59
C ARG A 17 -12.51 -6.48 11.40
N PHE A 18 -12.09 -6.57 10.14
CA PHE A 18 -10.75 -7.00 9.74
C PHE A 18 -10.23 -6.03 8.67
N LYS A 19 -9.14 -5.32 8.95
CA LYS A 19 -8.50 -4.40 8.00
C LYS A 19 -7.01 -4.68 7.93
N ILE A 20 -6.51 -4.81 6.71
CA ILE A 20 -5.08 -4.90 6.42
C ILE A 20 -4.60 -3.49 6.02
N ARG A 21 -3.43 -3.08 6.54
CA ARG A 21 -2.67 -1.93 6.08
C ARG A 21 -1.50 -2.46 5.27
N SER A 22 -1.63 -2.45 3.95
CA SER A 22 -0.55 -2.86 3.06
C SER A 22 0.56 -1.82 3.05
N PRO A 23 1.83 -2.24 3.09
CA PRO A 23 2.96 -1.35 2.88
C PRO A 23 2.97 -0.77 1.46
N ALA A 24 2.61 -1.56 0.44
CA ALA A 24 2.56 -1.10 -0.95
C ALA A 24 1.53 0.02 -1.14
N PHE A 25 0.35 -0.11 -0.53
CA PHE A 25 -0.68 0.94 -0.60
C PHE A 25 -0.20 2.26 0.04
N CYS A 26 0.46 2.20 1.20
CA CYS A 26 0.98 3.38 1.86
C CYS A 26 2.15 4.01 1.11
N ASN A 27 3.09 3.20 0.63
CA ASN A 27 4.27 3.68 -0.09
C ASN A 27 3.93 4.28 -1.45
N LEU A 28 2.88 3.79 -2.12
CA LEU A 28 2.46 4.33 -3.42
C LEU A 28 2.11 5.83 -3.37
N GLN A 29 1.72 6.35 -2.21
CA GLN A 29 1.44 7.77 -2.01
C GLN A 29 2.68 8.67 -2.20
N SER A 30 3.90 8.14 -2.06
CA SER A 30 5.12 8.93 -2.29
C SER A 30 5.48 9.07 -3.77
N LEU A 31 4.82 8.32 -4.66
CA LEU A 31 5.16 8.31 -6.09
C LEU A 31 5.01 9.70 -6.73
N GLU A 32 3.99 10.47 -6.33
CA GLU A 32 3.77 11.82 -6.86
C GLU A 32 4.97 12.73 -6.61
N VAL A 33 5.46 12.76 -5.36
CA VAL A 33 6.63 13.55 -4.97
C VAL A 33 7.91 13.01 -5.61
N MET A 34 8.02 11.69 -5.82
CA MET A 34 9.17 11.07 -6.48
C MET A 34 9.23 11.32 -7.99
N ALA A 35 8.10 11.63 -8.63
CA ALA A 35 8.00 11.84 -10.07
C ALA A 35 7.95 13.32 -10.47
N GLU A 36 7.84 14.25 -9.51
CA GLU A 36 7.76 15.68 -9.78
C GLU A 36 9.06 16.21 -10.38
N GLY A 37 8.98 16.73 -11.61
CA GLY A 37 10.14 17.29 -12.34
C GLY A 37 10.99 16.25 -13.09
N GLU A 38 10.66 14.96 -12.97
CA GLU A 38 11.37 13.86 -13.63
C GLU A 38 10.75 13.51 -15.00
N TYR A 39 11.46 12.70 -15.81
CA TYR A 39 10.95 12.25 -17.10
C TYR A 39 10.02 11.04 -16.97
N ILE A 40 9.18 10.81 -17.99
CA ILE A 40 8.26 9.65 -18.03
C ILE A 40 8.98 8.30 -17.79
N PRO A 41 10.18 8.03 -18.35
CA PRO A 41 10.90 6.79 -18.04
C PRO A 41 11.29 6.65 -16.56
N ASP A 42 11.59 7.75 -15.89
CA ASP A 42 11.99 7.75 -14.47
C ASP A 42 10.80 7.41 -13.57
N MET A 43 9.57 7.69 -14.00
CA MET A 43 8.35 7.24 -13.32
C MET A 43 8.26 5.71 -13.23
N VAL A 44 8.73 4.99 -14.26
CA VAL A 44 8.77 3.51 -14.26
C VAL A 44 9.81 3.00 -13.27
N ALA A 45 10.98 3.65 -13.22
CA ALA A 45 12.03 3.31 -12.26
C ALA A 45 11.59 3.60 -10.81
N ALA A 46 10.94 4.74 -10.57
CA ALA A 46 10.36 5.11 -9.29
C ALA A 46 9.31 4.09 -8.82
N LEU A 47 8.36 3.74 -9.70
CA LEU A 47 7.37 2.68 -9.44
C LEU A 47 8.03 1.34 -9.08
N GLY A 48 9.07 0.93 -9.84
CA GLY A 48 9.80 -0.31 -9.57
C GLY A 48 10.54 -0.29 -8.22
N SER A 49 11.09 0.87 -7.83
CA SER A 49 11.81 1.03 -6.56
C SER A 49 10.91 0.94 -5.31
N LEU A 50 9.62 1.20 -5.46
CA LEU A 50 8.63 1.12 -4.37
C LEU A 50 8.17 -0.31 -4.07
N ASP A 51 8.53 -1.29 -4.92
CA ASP A 51 8.16 -2.71 -4.82
C ASP A 51 6.64 -2.91 -4.64
N ILE A 52 5.88 -2.42 -5.63
CA ILE A 52 4.41 -2.46 -5.57
C ILE A 52 3.86 -3.83 -5.95
N VAL A 53 3.01 -4.38 -5.08
CA VAL A 53 2.19 -5.56 -5.38
C VAL A 53 0.74 -5.13 -5.48
N LEU A 54 0.22 -5.06 -6.71
CA LEU A 54 -1.12 -4.49 -6.98
C LEU A 54 -2.25 -5.24 -6.24
N GLY A 55 -2.10 -6.54 -5.99
CA GLY A 55 -3.09 -7.31 -5.22
C GLY A 55 -3.22 -6.91 -3.74
N GLU A 56 -2.26 -6.15 -3.20
CA GLU A 56 -2.36 -5.59 -1.86
C GLU A 56 -2.95 -4.18 -1.83
N VAL A 57 -2.84 -3.44 -2.94
CA VAL A 57 -3.33 -2.05 -3.08
C VAL A 57 -4.85 -2.01 -3.28
N ASP A 58 -5.44 -3.06 -3.85
CA ASP A 58 -6.86 -3.15 -4.22
C ASP A 58 -7.80 -3.57 -3.06
N ARG A 59 -7.34 -3.63 -1.80
CA ARG A 59 -8.10 -4.16 -0.64
C ARG A 59 -8.76 -3.11 0.27
#